data_AF-A0A1H5BS18-F1
#
_entry.id   AF-A0A1H5BS18-F1
#
_cell.length_a   1.000
_cell.length_b   1.000
_cell.length_c   1.000
_cell.angle_alpha   90.00
_cell.angle_beta   90.00
_cell.angle_gamma   90.00
#
_symmetry.space_group_name_H-M   'P 1'
#
loop_
_entity.id
_entity.type
_entity.pdbx_description
1 polymer ?
#
loop_
_entity_poly.entity_id
_entity_poly.type
_entity_poly.pdbx_seq_one_letter_code
_entity_poly.pdbx_strand_id
1 'polypeptide(L)'
;MGNLSKSSSSLLRIAISGLALLAVSGLCVLTVAAQTAPKPGPVDSAPLPPPGGSAPVAQSPSPSAPQPAPEAQGTPPTPTPVPAAPAAPPQQSADAANATLGPAPADPGTPDDLTIAPKPEAYIVGEASWDDALPTIRNAQKKVKDALDKAGVKIGGRPLTRFVKTGDEKFSYEIGYPIEPPTSQPSLPPEVKLGTTPSGSAVRFTHHGSYDDIDGTYEAITVDLDAKGIEVNDAFLEEYLNDIADSSDANLEVYIYVFKK
;
A
#
# COMPACT_ATOMS: atom_id res chain seq x y z
N MET A 1 42.90 18.98 44.97
CA MET A 1 41.93 19.76 45.77
C MET A 1 41.60 21.04 45.03
N GLY A 2 40.34 21.26 44.65
CA GLY A 2 39.89 22.45 43.91
C GLY A 2 38.45 22.80 44.23
N ASN A 3 38.31 23.88 45.01
CA ASN A 3 37.18 24.74 45.37
C ASN A 3 35.71 24.35 45.12
N LEU A 4 34.98 24.30 46.24
CA LEU A 4 33.62 24.81 46.39
C LEU A 4 33.59 26.33 46.19
N SER A 5 32.59 26.85 45.47
CA SER A 5 32.06 28.19 45.72
C SER A 5 30.57 28.27 45.41
N LYS A 6 29.80 28.56 46.47
CA LYS A 6 28.43 29.06 46.43
C LYS A 6 28.36 30.36 45.62
N SER A 7 27.26 30.59 44.93
CA SER A 7 26.77 31.95 44.65
C SER A 7 25.29 32.04 44.96
N SER A 8 24.96 33.10 45.71
CA SER A 8 23.68 33.42 46.30
C SER A 8 22.95 34.46 45.44
N SER A 9 21.62 34.38 45.45
CA SER A 9 20.68 35.51 45.58
C SER A 9 20.73 36.65 44.55
N SER A 10 19.62 36.86 43.82
CA SER A 10 18.93 38.16 43.83
C SER A 10 17.50 38.07 43.32
N LEU A 11 16.59 38.43 44.22
CA LEU A 11 15.21 38.83 43.96
C LEU A 11 15.23 40.23 43.33
N LEU A 12 14.45 40.46 42.26
CA LEU A 12 14.02 41.82 41.93
C LEU A 12 12.55 41.82 41.51
N ARG A 13 11.78 42.54 42.31
CA ARG A 13 10.36 42.87 42.14
C ARG A 13 10.26 44.10 41.23
N ILE A 14 9.37 44.10 40.25
CA ILE A 14 8.69 45.32 39.79
C ILE A 14 7.22 45.00 39.56
N ALA A 15 6.38 45.68 40.33
CA ALA A 15 4.95 45.83 40.13
C ALA A 15 4.71 47.24 39.57
N ILE A 16 3.85 47.40 38.56
CA ILE A 16 3.11 48.65 38.33
C ILE A 16 1.69 48.31 37.86
N SER A 17 0.75 48.91 38.57
CA SER A 17 -0.70 48.78 38.50
C SER A 17 -1.36 49.51 37.32
N GLY A 18 -2.51 48.96 36.89
CA GLY A 18 -3.77 49.69 36.77
C GLY A 18 -4.14 50.26 35.39
N LEU A 19 -5.29 49.82 34.86
CA LEU A 19 -6.50 50.65 34.78
C LEU A 19 -7.73 49.79 34.37
N ALA A 20 -8.86 50.12 34.98
CA ALA A 20 -10.12 49.37 35.03
C ALA A 20 -11.01 49.54 33.78
N LEU A 21 -11.97 48.60 33.57
CA LEU A 21 -13.37 48.93 33.28
C LEU A 21 -14.31 47.74 33.54
N LEU A 22 -15.59 48.10 33.74
CA LEU A 22 -16.66 47.43 34.48
C LEU A 22 -17.35 46.21 33.83
N ALA A 23 -18.01 45.45 34.72
CA ALA A 23 -19.33 44.81 34.59
C ALA A 23 -19.47 43.46 33.87
N VAL A 24 -19.83 42.41 34.61
CA VAL A 24 -21.23 41.98 34.84
C VAL A 24 -21.21 40.68 35.66
N SER A 25 -22.05 40.64 36.69
CA SER A 25 -22.35 39.46 37.50
C SER A 25 -22.92 38.33 36.64
N GLY A 26 -22.33 37.15 36.74
CA GLY A 26 -22.85 35.91 36.17
C GLY A 26 -22.35 34.72 36.99
N LEU A 27 -22.99 34.50 38.14
CA LEU A 27 -22.80 33.31 38.95
C LEU A 27 -23.39 32.12 38.19
N CYS A 28 -22.56 31.33 37.53
CA CYS A 28 -22.91 30.01 37.02
C CYS A 28 -21.99 28.98 37.67
N VAL A 29 -22.51 28.32 38.70
CA VAL A 29 -21.87 27.17 39.33
C VAL A 29 -22.04 25.99 38.39
N LEU A 30 -20.99 25.65 37.63
CA LEU A 30 -20.93 24.39 36.91
C LEU A 30 -20.06 23.42 37.71
N THR A 31 -20.73 22.49 38.37
CA THR A 31 -20.18 21.32 39.03
C THR A 31 -19.36 20.50 38.03
N VAL A 32 -18.08 20.29 38.34
CA VAL A 32 -17.25 19.28 37.66
C VAL A 32 -17.70 17.89 38.12
N ALA A 33 -18.49 17.21 37.28
CA ALA A 33 -18.68 15.78 37.40
C ALA A 33 -17.52 15.11 36.65
N ALA A 34 -16.60 14.52 37.41
CA ALA A 34 -15.60 13.61 36.87
C ALA A 34 -16.32 12.39 36.29
N GLN A 35 -16.43 12.33 34.96
CA GLN A 35 -16.93 11.15 34.27
C GLN A 35 -15.75 10.19 34.04
N THR A 36 -15.71 9.14 34.83
CA THR A 36 -14.87 7.96 34.59
C THR A 36 -15.31 7.32 33.27
N ALA A 37 -14.42 7.32 32.28
CA ALA A 37 -14.63 6.63 31.02
C ALA A 37 -14.84 5.13 31.26
N PRO A 38 -15.85 4.48 30.65
CA PRO A 38 -16.00 3.04 30.73
C PRO A 38 -14.93 2.36 29.87
N LYS A 39 -14.26 1.37 30.48
CA LYS A 39 -13.36 0.42 29.82
C LYS A 39 -14.16 -0.36 28.75
N PRO A 40 -13.71 -0.42 27.48
CA PRO A 40 -14.32 -1.32 26.50
C PRO A 40 -14.10 -2.77 26.95
N GLY A 41 -15.20 -3.51 27.08
CA GLY A 41 -15.18 -4.96 27.29
C GLY A 41 -14.88 -5.69 25.97
N PRO A 42 -14.50 -6.98 26.05
CA PRO A 42 -14.26 -7.80 24.87
C PRO A 42 -15.57 -8.00 24.09
N VAL A 43 -15.51 -7.81 22.78
CA VAL A 43 -16.63 -8.13 21.89
C VAL A 43 -16.69 -9.64 21.71
N ASP A 44 -17.86 -10.18 22.03
CA ASP A 44 -18.21 -11.60 21.98
C ASP A 44 -18.60 -11.97 20.54
N SER A 45 -17.74 -12.74 19.87
CA SER A 45 -18.03 -13.28 18.53
C SER A 45 -18.84 -14.57 18.69
N ALA A 46 -20.15 -14.49 18.48
CA ALA A 46 -20.99 -15.68 18.35
C ALA A 46 -20.84 -16.31 16.95
N PRO A 47 -20.66 -17.64 16.83
CA PRO A 47 -20.50 -18.31 15.53
C PRO A 47 -21.85 -18.66 14.89
N LEU A 48 -21.93 -18.60 13.56
CA LEU A 48 -23.05 -19.08 12.75
C LEU A 48 -22.63 -20.27 11.85
N PRO A 49 -23.59 -21.12 11.40
CA PRO A 49 -23.43 -22.58 11.24
C PRO A 49 -22.80 -23.04 9.90
N PRO A 50 -22.35 -24.31 9.80
CA PRO A 50 -21.59 -24.80 8.65
C PRO A 50 -22.48 -25.26 7.48
N PRO A 51 -22.05 -25.12 6.21
CA PRO A 51 -22.63 -25.88 5.12
C PRO A 51 -21.82 -27.17 4.86
N GLY A 52 -22.53 -28.27 4.71
CA GLY A 52 -21.96 -29.59 4.41
C GLY A 52 -21.81 -29.89 2.92
N GLY A 53 -21.18 -31.04 2.64
CA GLY A 53 -21.50 -31.84 1.46
C GLY A 53 -20.49 -31.87 0.31
N SER A 54 -19.43 -32.66 0.50
CA SER A 54 -18.51 -33.37 -0.42
C SER A 54 -18.74 -33.42 -1.96
N ALA A 55 -17.65 -33.09 -2.67
CA ALA A 55 -16.94 -33.88 -3.72
C ALA A 55 -17.54 -34.01 -5.15
N PRO A 56 -16.79 -34.49 -6.19
CA PRO A 56 -15.37 -34.87 -6.28
C PRO A 56 -14.56 -34.30 -7.49
N VAL A 57 -13.25 -34.56 -7.43
CA VAL A 57 -12.16 -34.37 -8.40
C VAL A 57 -12.20 -35.29 -9.65
N ALA A 58 -11.68 -34.82 -10.79
CA ALA A 58 -11.08 -35.59 -11.90
C ALA A 58 -10.51 -34.61 -12.96
N GLN A 59 -9.43 -34.81 -13.72
CA GLN A 59 -8.32 -35.77 -13.86
C GLN A 59 -7.27 -35.11 -14.77
N SER A 60 -5.97 -35.33 -14.53
CA SER A 60 -4.85 -34.97 -15.43
C SER A 60 -4.80 -35.85 -16.69
N PRO A 61 -4.25 -35.37 -17.82
CA PRO A 61 -3.60 -36.24 -18.79
C PRO A 61 -2.07 -36.26 -18.63
N SER A 62 -1.53 -37.48 -18.75
CA SER A 62 -0.11 -37.86 -18.70
C SER A 62 0.65 -37.58 -20.02
N PRO A 63 2.00 -37.69 -20.02
CA PRO A 63 2.88 -37.20 -21.07
C PRO A 63 3.11 -38.22 -22.20
N SER A 64 3.36 -37.73 -23.42
CA SER A 64 3.80 -38.57 -24.55
C SER A 64 5.33 -38.66 -24.63
N ALA A 65 5.80 -39.88 -24.85
CA ALA A 65 7.18 -40.33 -24.92
C ALA A 65 7.87 -40.01 -26.29
N PRO A 66 9.19 -40.22 -26.42
CA PRO A 66 10.05 -39.59 -27.43
C PRO A 66 10.19 -40.40 -28.73
N GLN A 67 10.43 -39.70 -29.85
CA GLN A 67 10.70 -40.30 -31.17
C GLN A 67 12.09 -39.87 -31.70
N PRO A 68 12.84 -40.75 -32.41
CA PRO A 68 14.29 -40.68 -32.51
C PRO A 68 14.84 -39.82 -33.66
N ALA A 69 16.13 -39.51 -33.53
CA ALA A 69 16.96 -38.74 -34.47
C ALA A 69 17.21 -39.44 -35.81
N PRO A 70 17.39 -38.66 -36.88
CA PRO A 70 18.26 -39.03 -38.00
C PRO A 70 19.52 -38.15 -38.07
N GLU A 71 20.65 -38.81 -38.31
CA GLU A 71 21.97 -38.23 -38.52
C GLU A 71 22.10 -37.43 -39.83
N ALA A 72 23.10 -36.54 -39.80
CA ALA A 72 23.63 -35.58 -40.75
C ALA A 72 23.55 -35.90 -42.27
N GLN A 73 23.35 -34.84 -43.08
CA GLN A 73 24.37 -34.28 -43.99
C GLN A 73 23.82 -33.11 -44.81
N GLY A 74 24.59 -32.01 -44.86
CA GLY A 74 24.34 -30.87 -45.75
C GLY A 74 24.83 -29.54 -45.17
N THR A 75 26.04 -29.12 -45.53
CA THR A 75 26.59 -27.79 -45.22
C THR A 75 25.78 -26.66 -45.89
N PRO A 76 25.35 -25.61 -45.17
CA PRO A 76 24.86 -24.39 -45.79
C PRO A 76 26.02 -23.39 -46.07
N PRO A 77 25.89 -22.53 -47.09
CA PRO A 77 26.91 -21.54 -47.44
C PRO A 77 26.98 -20.39 -46.43
N THR A 78 28.16 -19.76 -46.36
CA THR A 78 28.50 -18.57 -45.59
C THR A 78 27.46 -17.44 -45.73
N PRO A 79 26.99 -16.80 -44.64
CA PRO A 79 26.11 -15.64 -44.73
C PRO A 79 26.92 -14.39 -45.11
N THR A 80 26.49 -13.71 -46.17
CA THR A 80 26.88 -12.35 -46.54
C THR A 80 26.42 -11.38 -45.43
N PRO A 81 27.20 -10.35 -45.06
CA PRO A 81 26.78 -9.38 -44.05
C PRO A 81 25.61 -8.54 -44.58
N VAL A 82 24.44 -8.64 -43.93
CA VAL A 82 23.30 -7.75 -44.17
C VAL A 82 23.62 -6.39 -43.55
N PRO A 83 23.44 -5.26 -44.27
CA PRO A 83 23.57 -3.92 -43.71
C PRO A 83 22.63 -3.76 -42.49
N ALA A 84 23.18 -3.27 -41.38
CA ALA A 84 22.41 -2.99 -40.17
C ALA A 84 21.24 -2.05 -40.49
N ALA A 85 20.02 -2.56 -40.31
CA ALA A 85 18.82 -1.73 -40.32
C ALA A 85 18.92 -0.68 -39.19
N PRO A 86 18.47 0.57 -39.40
CA PRO A 86 18.48 1.59 -38.36
C PRO A 86 17.76 1.08 -37.11
N ALA A 87 18.41 1.22 -35.96
CA ALA A 87 17.83 0.87 -34.66
C ALA A 87 16.47 1.56 -34.50
N ALA A 88 15.45 0.76 -34.17
CA ALA A 88 14.15 1.26 -33.78
C ALA A 88 14.32 2.23 -32.57
N PRO A 89 13.47 3.26 -32.44
CA PRO A 89 13.48 4.16 -31.29
C PRO A 89 13.39 3.35 -29.99
N PRO A 90 14.03 3.80 -28.89
CA PRO A 90 14.01 3.05 -27.64
C PRO A 90 12.55 2.84 -27.19
N GLN A 91 12.14 1.58 -27.07
CA GLN A 91 10.96 1.20 -26.31
C GLN A 91 11.16 1.74 -24.89
N GLN A 92 10.51 2.86 -24.59
CA GLN A 92 10.48 3.43 -23.24
C GLN A 92 9.60 2.51 -22.36
N SER A 93 10.24 1.43 -21.91
CA SER A 93 10.01 0.54 -20.75
C SER A 93 8.58 0.39 -20.21
N ALA A 94 7.72 -0.33 -20.94
CA ALA A 94 6.55 -1.01 -20.34
C ALA A 94 6.93 -1.93 -19.16
N ASP A 95 8.20 -2.37 -19.11
CA ASP A 95 8.77 -3.20 -18.04
C ASP A 95 8.87 -2.45 -16.69
N ALA A 96 9.26 -1.17 -16.70
CA ALA A 96 9.45 -0.39 -15.48
C ALA A 96 8.11 0.01 -14.82
N ALA A 97 7.11 0.37 -15.63
CA ALA A 97 5.78 0.71 -15.11
C ALA A 97 5.04 -0.49 -14.49
N ASN A 98 5.43 -1.71 -14.86
CA ASN A 98 4.87 -2.95 -14.34
C ASN A 98 5.72 -3.56 -13.21
N ALA A 99 6.77 -2.87 -12.76
CA ALA A 99 7.62 -3.35 -11.67
C ALA A 99 6.85 -3.33 -10.33
N THR A 100 6.95 -4.43 -9.59
CA THR A 100 6.39 -4.58 -8.24
C THR A 100 7.32 -4.02 -7.16
N LEU A 101 6.83 -3.79 -5.95
CA LEU A 101 7.63 -3.33 -4.81
C LEU A 101 8.69 -4.35 -4.37
N GLY A 102 8.35 -5.64 -4.45
CA GLY A 102 9.28 -6.76 -4.21
C GLY A 102 9.29 -7.74 -5.39
N PRO A 103 10.21 -8.71 -5.41
CA PRO A 103 10.20 -9.79 -6.39
C PRO A 103 8.88 -10.58 -6.30
N ALA A 104 8.41 -11.18 -7.40
CA ALA A 104 7.22 -12.04 -7.36
C ALA A 104 7.36 -13.16 -6.30
N PRO A 105 6.26 -13.55 -5.63
CA PRO A 105 6.29 -14.64 -4.65
C PRO A 105 6.67 -15.95 -5.34
N ALA A 106 7.38 -16.82 -4.62
CA ALA A 106 7.73 -18.14 -5.13
C ALA A 106 6.49 -19.05 -5.27
N ASP A 107 5.52 -18.88 -4.39
CA ASP A 107 4.21 -19.52 -4.42
C ASP A 107 3.14 -18.48 -4.06
N PRO A 108 2.30 -18.03 -5.02
CA PRO A 108 1.24 -17.06 -4.77
C PRO A 108 0.23 -17.49 -3.70
N GLY A 109 0.08 -18.79 -3.45
CA GLY A 109 -0.85 -19.32 -2.43
C GLY A 109 -0.31 -19.30 -1.00
N THR A 110 0.97 -18.95 -0.81
CA THR A 110 1.63 -18.96 0.50
C THR A 110 2.11 -17.57 0.86
N PRO A 111 1.75 -17.03 2.05
CA PRO A 111 2.27 -15.74 2.52
C PRO A 111 3.79 -15.77 2.63
N ASP A 112 4.48 -14.73 2.14
CA ASP A 112 5.93 -14.67 2.13
C ASP A 112 6.50 -13.44 2.84
N ASP A 113 7.58 -13.67 3.60
CA ASP A 113 8.33 -12.62 4.29
C ASP A 113 9.31 -11.94 3.34
N LEU A 114 9.31 -10.61 3.33
CA LEU A 114 10.25 -9.84 2.51
C LEU A 114 10.64 -8.51 3.16
N THR A 115 11.69 -7.90 2.60
CA THR A 115 12.11 -6.55 2.94
C THR A 115 11.88 -5.65 1.74
N ILE A 116 11.05 -4.62 1.90
CA ILE A 116 10.72 -3.64 0.87
C ILE A 116 11.68 -2.46 0.97
N ALA A 117 12.31 -2.10 -0.15
CA ALA A 117 13.10 -0.88 -0.26
C ALA A 117 12.20 0.34 -0.55
N PRO A 118 12.50 1.52 0.01
CA PRO A 118 11.73 2.73 -0.30
C PRO A 118 11.97 3.13 -1.76
N LYS A 119 10.90 3.46 -2.47
CA LYS A 119 10.95 4.05 -3.82
C LYS A 119 10.37 5.48 -3.77
N PRO A 120 10.85 6.42 -4.59
CA PRO A 120 10.15 7.69 -4.78
C PRO A 120 8.71 7.42 -5.24
N GLU A 121 7.77 8.19 -4.73
CA GLU A 121 6.34 7.99 -4.97
C GLU A 121 5.67 9.34 -5.30
N ALA A 122 4.68 9.30 -6.18
CA ALA A 122 3.70 10.37 -6.33
C ALA A 122 2.31 9.85 -6.02
N TYR A 123 1.56 10.55 -5.17
CA TYR A 123 0.29 10.05 -4.64
C TYR A 123 -0.69 11.18 -4.32
N ILE A 124 -1.97 10.83 -4.21
CA ILE A 124 -3.01 11.70 -3.67
C ILE A 124 -3.52 11.13 -2.35
N VAL A 125 -4.09 12.01 -1.53
CA VAL A 125 -4.74 11.66 -0.25
C VAL A 125 -6.25 11.85 -0.37
N GLY A 126 -7.03 11.01 0.30
CA GLY A 126 -8.48 11.16 0.33
C GLY A 126 -9.18 10.28 1.37
N GLU A 127 -10.50 10.30 1.33
CA GLU A 127 -11.38 9.45 2.13
C GLU A 127 -12.49 8.91 1.22
N ALA A 128 -12.99 7.70 1.49
CA ALA A 128 -14.06 7.05 0.73
C ALA A 128 -14.91 6.13 1.62
N SER A 129 -16.11 5.81 1.15
CA SER A 129 -16.96 4.74 1.71
C SER A 129 -16.48 3.38 1.19
N TRP A 130 -16.70 2.32 1.97
CA TRP A 130 -16.45 0.94 1.52
C TRP A 130 -17.29 0.55 0.31
N ASP A 131 -18.54 1.03 0.22
CA ASP A 131 -19.42 0.79 -0.94
C ASP A 131 -18.84 1.31 -2.26
N ASP A 132 -17.97 2.34 -2.19
CA ASP A 132 -17.34 3.01 -3.32
C ASP A 132 -15.83 2.75 -3.40
N ALA A 133 -15.31 1.71 -2.74
CA ALA A 133 -13.87 1.50 -2.60
C ALA A 133 -13.17 1.33 -3.96
N LEU A 134 -13.53 0.31 -4.73
CA LEU A 134 -12.93 0.07 -6.06
C LEU A 134 -13.09 1.25 -7.03
N PRO A 135 -14.29 1.84 -7.24
CA PRO A 135 -14.41 2.98 -8.16
C PRO A 135 -13.57 4.18 -7.68
N THR A 136 -13.48 4.43 -6.37
CA THR A 136 -12.61 5.49 -5.84
C THR A 136 -11.15 5.22 -6.13
N ILE A 137 -10.69 3.98 -5.88
CA ILE A 137 -9.30 3.58 -6.09
C ILE A 137 -8.91 3.77 -7.55
N ARG A 138 -9.72 3.27 -8.48
CA ARG A 138 -9.45 3.39 -9.92
C ARG A 138 -9.44 4.83 -10.40
N ASN A 139 -10.36 5.66 -9.91
CA ASN A 139 -10.40 7.08 -10.25
C ASN A 139 -9.17 7.83 -9.71
N ALA A 140 -8.74 7.52 -8.49
CA ALA A 140 -7.53 8.07 -7.89
C ALA A 140 -6.26 7.66 -8.67
N GLN A 141 -6.12 6.38 -8.98
CA GLN A 141 -5.03 5.85 -9.80
C GLN A 141 -4.99 6.53 -11.18
N LYS A 142 -6.13 6.65 -11.86
CA LYS A 142 -6.21 7.35 -13.14
C LYS A 142 -5.77 8.81 -13.01
N LYS A 143 -6.24 9.51 -11.98
CA LYS A 143 -5.94 10.93 -11.74
C LYS A 143 -4.44 11.16 -11.53
N VAL A 144 -3.78 10.32 -10.72
CA VAL A 144 -2.32 10.42 -10.50
C VAL A 144 -1.57 10.12 -11.78
N LYS A 145 -1.95 9.05 -12.49
CA LYS A 145 -1.33 8.67 -13.75
C LYS A 145 -1.40 9.80 -14.78
N ASP A 146 -2.58 10.38 -15.00
CA ASP A 146 -2.78 11.50 -15.93
C ASP A 146 -1.91 12.72 -15.56
N ALA A 147 -1.77 13.00 -14.26
CA ALA A 147 -0.95 14.10 -13.77
C ALA A 147 0.56 13.86 -14.01
N LEU A 148 1.03 12.64 -13.79
CA LEU A 148 2.42 12.24 -14.05
C LEU A 148 2.73 12.29 -15.55
N ASP A 149 1.85 11.75 -16.38
CA ASP A 149 1.97 11.77 -17.84
C ASP A 149 2.06 13.21 -18.35
N LYS A 150 1.19 14.10 -17.85
CA LYS A 150 1.19 15.53 -18.22
C LYS A 150 2.43 16.29 -17.76
N ALA A 151 3.00 15.91 -16.61
CA ALA A 151 4.22 16.50 -16.07
C ALA A 151 5.50 15.88 -16.65
N GLY A 152 5.40 14.85 -17.50
CA GLY A 152 6.55 14.13 -18.04
C GLY A 152 7.33 13.34 -16.98
N VAL A 153 6.68 12.99 -15.87
CA VAL A 153 7.27 12.16 -14.81
C VAL A 153 7.08 10.70 -15.16
N LYS A 154 8.17 9.93 -15.16
CA LYS A 154 8.12 8.51 -15.50
C LYS A 154 7.64 7.68 -14.31
N ILE A 155 6.62 6.86 -14.54
CA ILE A 155 6.16 5.83 -13.61
C ILE A 155 7.19 4.70 -13.56
N GLY A 156 7.59 4.32 -12.35
CA GLY A 156 8.60 3.30 -12.07
C GLY A 156 8.07 2.07 -11.34
N GLY A 157 6.75 1.89 -11.32
CA GLY A 157 6.11 0.69 -10.76
C GLY A 157 4.59 0.76 -10.79
N ARG A 158 3.98 -0.31 -10.28
CA ARG A 158 2.54 -0.53 -10.24
C ARG A 158 1.82 0.43 -9.29
N PRO A 159 0.52 0.69 -9.50
CA PRO A 159 -0.24 1.56 -8.60
C PRO A 159 -0.35 0.94 -7.22
N LEU A 160 -0.27 1.81 -6.22
CA LEU A 160 -0.34 1.47 -4.80
C LEU A 160 -1.54 2.15 -4.15
N THR A 161 -2.22 1.43 -3.26
CA THR A 161 -3.25 1.96 -2.37
C THR A 161 -2.86 1.65 -0.94
N ARG A 162 -2.58 2.68 -0.15
CA ARG A 162 -2.33 2.58 1.29
C ARG A 162 -3.58 2.97 2.05
N PHE A 163 -4.09 2.07 2.87
CA PHE A 163 -5.21 2.33 3.78
C PHE A 163 -4.64 2.87 5.09
N VAL A 164 -4.66 4.19 5.25
CA VAL A 164 -4.02 4.90 6.36
C VAL A 164 -4.88 4.85 7.63
N LYS A 165 -6.19 4.81 7.46
CA LYS A 165 -7.15 4.67 8.55
C LYS A 165 -8.38 3.94 8.05
N THR A 166 -8.78 2.89 8.76
CA THR A 166 -10.00 2.15 8.49
C THR A 166 -11.01 2.41 9.61
N GLY A 167 -12.28 2.59 9.25
CA GLY A 167 -13.41 2.64 10.16
C GLY A 167 -14.57 1.86 9.56
N ASP A 168 -15.69 1.75 10.28
CA ASP A 168 -16.78 0.84 9.91
C ASP A 168 -17.45 1.21 8.58
N GLU A 169 -17.58 2.51 8.29
CA GLU A 169 -18.26 2.99 7.07
C GLU A 169 -17.28 3.54 6.03
N LYS A 170 -16.09 3.97 6.46
CA LYS A 170 -15.19 4.77 5.64
C LYS A 170 -13.72 4.50 5.93
N PHE A 171 -12.90 4.81 4.95
CA PHE A 171 -11.45 4.70 5.05
C PHE A 171 -10.74 5.93 4.49
N SER A 172 -9.59 6.27 5.06
CA SER A 172 -8.65 7.26 4.51
C SER A 172 -7.54 6.56 3.74
N TYR A 173 -7.18 7.10 2.58
CA TYR A 173 -6.22 6.48 1.67
C TYR A 173 -5.10 7.42 1.22
N GLU A 174 -3.98 6.80 0.85
CA GLU A 174 -2.95 7.36 -0.04
C GLU A 174 -2.88 6.47 -1.28
N ILE A 175 -3.12 7.03 -2.47
CA ILE A 175 -3.13 6.27 -3.72
C ILE A 175 -2.19 6.91 -4.72
N GLY A 176 -1.29 6.12 -5.31
CA GLY A 176 -0.21 6.66 -6.10
C GLY A 176 0.56 5.63 -6.91
N TYR A 177 1.71 6.05 -7.41
CA TYR A 177 2.65 5.23 -8.16
C TYR A 177 4.07 5.47 -7.66
N PRO A 178 4.90 4.42 -7.60
CA PRO A 178 6.34 4.57 -7.65
C PRO A 178 6.74 5.33 -8.91
N ILE A 179 7.68 6.27 -8.79
CA ILE A 179 8.18 7.07 -9.91
C ILE A 179 9.70 6.96 -10.01
N GLU A 180 10.23 7.13 -11.22
CA GLU A 180 11.65 7.40 -11.37
C GLU A 180 11.97 8.76 -10.69
N PRO A 181 13.13 8.89 -10.01
CA PRO A 181 13.56 10.17 -9.45
C PRO A 181 13.52 11.27 -10.53
N PRO A 182 12.72 12.33 -10.36
CA PRO A 182 12.62 13.37 -11.38
C PRO A 182 13.93 14.15 -11.43
N THR A 183 14.41 14.47 -12.64
CA THR A 183 15.67 15.21 -12.85
C THR A 183 15.59 16.68 -12.43
N SER A 184 14.38 17.18 -12.26
CA SER A 184 14.03 18.56 -11.90
C SER A 184 12.66 18.54 -11.21
N GLN A 185 12.33 19.56 -10.42
CA GLN A 185 11.06 19.60 -9.70
C GLN A 185 9.88 19.60 -10.69
N PRO A 186 9.02 18.56 -10.68
CA PRO A 186 7.95 18.45 -11.66
C PRO A 186 6.82 19.43 -11.35
N SER A 187 6.19 19.97 -12.39
CA SER A 187 5.01 20.82 -12.27
C SER A 187 3.75 19.95 -12.13
N LEU A 188 3.50 19.48 -10.91
CA LEU A 188 2.34 18.65 -10.58
C LEU A 188 1.15 19.49 -10.06
N PRO A 189 -0.10 19.02 -10.24
CA PRO A 189 -1.26 19.58 -9.57
C PRO A 189 -1.08 19.58 -8.05
N PRO A 190 -1.63 20.56 -7.31
CA PRO A 190 -1.42 20.70 -5.87
C PRO A 190 -1.94 19.50 -5.03
N GLU A 191 -2.88 18.72 -5.56
CA GLU A 191 -3.36 17.50 -4.91
C GLU A 191 -2.34 16.35 -4.96
N VAL A 192 -1.47 16.31 -5.98
CA VAL A 192 -0.47 15.25 -6.16
C VAL A 192 0.76 15.59 -5.34
N LYS A 193 1.02 14.77 -4.33
CA LYS A 193 2.16 14.87 -3.43
C LYS A 193 3.30 14.00 -3.93
N LEU A 194 4.52 14.40 -3.60
CA LEU A 194 5.72 13.57 -3.75
C LEU A 194 6.15 13.06 -2.38
N GLY A 195 6.59 11.82 -2.32
CA GLY A 195 7.07 11.18 -1.11
C GLY A 195 7.84 9.90 -1.40
N THR A 196 7.75 8.95 -0.48
CA THR A 196 8.38 7.64 -0.61
C THR A 196 7.40 6.55 -0.23
N THR A 197 7.46 5.43 -0.94
CA THR A 197 6.70 4.22 -0.60
C THR A 197 7.07 3.73 0.80
N PRO A 198 6.20 2.97 1.48
CA PRO A 198 6.56 2.31 2.72
C PRO A 198 7.73 1.36 2.49
N SER A 199 8.52 1.12 3.52
CA SER A 199 9.73 0.29 3.44
C SER A 199 9.98 -0.41 4.76
N GLY A 200 10.83 -1.44 4.73
CA GLY A 200 11.15 -2.27 5.89
C GLY A 200 10.63 -3.70 5.73
N SER A 201 10.60 -4.43 6.85
CA SER A 201 10.13 -5.81 6.86
C SER A 201 8.61 -5.87 6.73
N ALA A 202 8.12 -6.74 5.85
CA ALA A 202 6.71 -6.96 5.61
C ALA A 202 6.42 -8.45 5.42
N VAL A 203 5.15 -8.81 5.57
CA VAL A 203 4.59 -10.06 5.05
C VAL A 203 3.74 -9.68 3.85
N ARG A 204 3.91 -10.38 2.73
CA ARG A 204 3.05 -10.24 1.56
C ARG A 204 2.05 -11.39 1.50
N PHE A 205 0.83 -11.04 1.13
CA PHE A 205 -0.26 -11.94 0.78
C PHE A 205 -0.70 -11.65 -0.66
N THR A 206 -1.23 -12.65 -1.34
CA THR A 206 -1.76 -12.50 -2.69
C THR A 206 -3.26 -12.68 -2.65
N HIS A 207 -3.99 -11.71 -3.20
CA HIS A 207 -5.37 -11.88 -3.60
C HIS A 207 -5.42 -12.21 -5.09
N HIS A 208 -6.09 -13.29 -5.44
CA HIS A 208 -6.47 -13.61 -6.81
C HIS A 208 -7.95 -13.98 -6.82
N GLY A 209 -8.79 -13.15 -7.42
CA GLY A 209 -10.24 -13.34 -7.37
C GLY A 209 -10.97 -12.07 -7.75
N SER A 210 -12.25 -11.99 -7.37
CA SER A 210 -13.03 -10.76 -7.52
C SER A 210 -12.69 -9.78 -6.40
N TYR A 211 -12.74 -8.48 -6.67
CA TYR A 211 -12.61 -7.48 -5.59
C TYR A 211 -13.72 -7.64 -4.55
N ASP A 212 -14.91 -8.11 -4.97
CA ASP A 212 -16.03 -8.39 -4.05
C ASP A 212 -15.67 -9.46 -2.99
N ASP A 213 -14.72 -10.36 -3.28
CA ASP A 213 -14.27 -11.41 -2.38
C ASP A 213 -13.00 -11.05 -1.58
N ILE A 214 -12.47 -9.82 -1.73
CA ILE A 214 -11.18 -9.43 -1.13
C ILE A 214 -11.21 -9.44 0.40
N ASP A 215 -12.37 -9.21 1.01
CA ASP A 215 -12.56 -9.26 2.47
C ASP A 215 -12.13 -10.61 3.05
N GLY A 216 -12.41 -11.72 2.36
CA GLY A 216 -11.96 -13.05 2.79
C GLY A 216 -10.43 -13.19 2.82
N THR A 217 -9.71 -12.41 2.01
CA THR A 217 -8.24 -12.35 2.07
C THR A 217 -7.77 -11.62 3.32
N TYR A 218 -8.44 -10.52 3.71
CA TYR A 218 -8.13 -9.79 4.95
C TYR A 218 -8.42 -10.61 6.21
N GLU A 219 -9.49 -11.42 6.20
CA GLU A 219 -9.75 -12.39 7.26
C GLU A 219 -8.60 -13.42 7.39
N ALA A 220 -8.16 -13.98 6.26
CA ALA A 220 -7.05 -14.94 6.23
C ALA A 220 -5.72 -14.32 6.70
N ILE A 221 -5.45 -13.06 6.34
CA ILE A 221 -4.28 -12.29 6.80
C ILE A 221 -4.26 -12.23 8.32
N THR A 222 -5.38 -11.85 8.94
CA THR A 222 -5.47 -11.69 10.40
C THR A 222 -5.17 -13.02 11.09
N VAL A 223 -5.78 -14.11 10.63
CA VAL A 223 -5.56 -15.46 11.18
C VAL A 223 -4.11 -15.90 11.04
N ASP A 224 -3.48 -15.68 9.89
CA ASP A 224 -2.08 -16.07 9.65
C ASP A 224 -1.10 -15.30 10.54
N LEU A 225 -1.27 -13.97 10.64
CA LEU A 225 -0.43 -13.11 11.47
C LEU A 225 -0.56 -13.46 12.96
N ASP A 226 -1.78 -13.69 13.45
CA ASP A 226 -2.02 -14.11 14.84
C ASP A 226 -1.40 -15.47 15.14
N ALA A 227 -1.58 -16.45 14.25
CA ALA A 227 -1.00 -17.79 14.41
C ALA A 227 0.53 -17.77 14.48
N LYS A 228 1.17 -16.82 13.79
CA LYS A 228 2.63 -16.62 13.78
C LYS A 228 3.12 -15.65 14.87
N GLY A 229 2.22 -14.97 15.58
CA GLY A 229 2.57 -13.96 16.57
C GLY A 229 3.32 -12.76 15.98
N ILE A 230 2.99 -12.36 14.75
CA ILE A 230 3.63 -11.25 14.04
C ILE A 230 2.90 -9.96 14.38
N GLU A 231 3.59 -9.03 15.04
CA GLU A 231 3.07 -7.68 15.28
C GLU A 231 3.28 -6.79 14.05
N VAL A 232 2.20 -6.14 13.61
CA VAL A 232 2.19 -5.30 12.41
C VAL A 232 1.74 -3.88 12.71
N ASN A 233 2.05 -2.97 11.77
CA ASN A 233 1.53 -1.60 11.73
C ASN A 233 0.05 -1.61 11.33
N ASP A 234 -0.70 -0.58 11.75
CA ASP A 234 -2.15 -0.46 11.52
C ASP A 234 -2.53 -0.03 10.08
N ALA A 235 -1.60 -0.13 9.12
CA ALA A 235 -1.80 0.29 7.74
C ALA A 235 -1.50 -0.85 6.77
N PHE A 236 -2.39 -1.04 5.80
CA PHE A 236 -2.25 -2.00 4.72
C PHE A 236 -1.82 -1.28 3.44
N LEU A 237 -1.02 -1.96 2.63
CA LEU A 237 -0.62 -1.48 1.31
C LEU A 237 -0.99 -2.51 0.26
N GLU A 238 -1.91 -2.16 -0.62
CA GLU A 238 -2.24 -2.94 -1.80
C GLU A 238 -1.42 -2.47 -3.01
N GLU A 239 -0.93 -3.42 -3.79
CA GLU A 239 -0.29 -3.21 -5.08
C GLU A 239 -1.07 -3.99 -6.14
N TYR A 240 -1.60 -3.27 -7.13
CA TYR A 240 -2.49 -3.84 -8.14
C TYR A 240 -1.68 -4.33 -9.35
N LEU A 241 -1.77 -5.62 -9.65
CA LEU A 241 -0.99 -6.27 -10.73
C LEU A 241 -1.67 -6.16 -12.09
N ASN A 242 -2.96 -5.86 -12.11
CA ASN A 242 -3.74 -5.63 -13.30
C ASN A 242 -4.90 -4.68 -13.00
N ASP A 243 -5.46 -4.13 -14.07
CA ASP A 243 -6.63 -3.28 -14.01
C ASP A 243 -7.87 -4.12 -14.32
N ILE A 244 -8.86 -4.08 -13.42
CA ILE A 244 -10.21 -4.64 -13.66
C ILE A 244 -11.23 -3.54 -13.85
N ALA A 245 -12.24 -3.77 -14.68
CA ALA A 245 -13.30 -2.80 -14.91
C ALA A 245 -14.40 -2.84 -13.84
N ASP A 246 -14.67 -4.04 -13.33
CA ASP A 246 -15.84 -4.45 -12.57
C ASP A 246 -15.38 -5.23 -11.34
N SER A 247 -15.99 -5.01 -10.18
CA SER A 247 -15.56 -5.64 -8.93
C SER A 247 -15.77 -7.16 -8.91
N SER A 248 -16.66 -7.67 -9.75
CA SER A 248 -16.92 -9.11 -9.92
C SER A 248 -15.91 -9.83 -10.84
N ASP A 249 -14.96 -9.11 -11.44
CA ASP A 249 -13.95 -9.71 -12.32
C ASP A 249 -12.99 -10.60 -11.52
N ALA A 250 -13.11 -11.91 -11.73
CA ALA A 250 -12.35 -12.93 -11.01
C ALA A 250 -10.85 -12.99 -11.36
N ASN A 251 -10.38 -12.15 -12.27
CA ASN A 251 -8.97 -12.11 -12.67
C ASN A 251 -8.17 -11.04 -11.92
N LEU A 252 -8.74 -10.30 -10.97
CA LEU A 252 -7.97 -9.31 -10.22
C LEU A 252 -6.85 -9.99 -9.44
N GLU A 253 -5.65 -9.44 -9.57
CA GLU A 253 -4.47 -9.81 -8.82
C GLU A 253 -3.99 -8.62 -7.99
N VAL A 254 -3.91 -8.78 -6.67
CA VAL A 254 -3.41 -7.76 -5.74
C VAL A 254 -2.40 -8.39 -4.79
N TYR A 255 -1.25 -7.74 -4.64
CA TYR A 255 -0.37 -8.01 -3.51
C TYR A 255 -0.76 -7.11 -2.34
N ILE A 256 -1.03 -7.73 -1.19
CA ILE A 256 -1.36 -7.04 0.05
C ILE A 256 -0.14 -7.16 0.97
N TYR A 257 0.49 -6.04 1.26
CA TYR A 257 1.64 -5.95 2.15
C TYR A 257 1.20 -5.46 3.53
N VAL A 258 1.65 -6.17 4.55
CA VAL A 258 1.49 -5.79 5.95
C VAL A 258 2.87 -5.58 6.56
N PHE A 259 3.18 -4.34 6.92
CA PHE A 259 4.49 -3.97 7.45
C PHE A 259 4.60 -4.33 8.93
N LYS A 260 5.70 -4.96 9.32
CA LYS A 260 5.97 -5.35 10.70
C LYS A 260 6.37 -4.15 11.56
N LYS A 261 6.15 -4.27 12.86
CA LYS A 261 6.65 -3.32 13.88
C LYS A 261 8.14 -3.48 14.15
#